data_AF-A0A812STQ7-F1
#
_entry.id   AF-A0A812STQ7-F1
#
_cell.length_a   1.000
_cell.length_b   1.000
_cell.length_c   1.000
_cell.angle_alpha   90.00
_cell.angle_beta   90.00
_cell.angle_gamma   90.00
#
_symmetry.space_group_name_H-M   'P 1'
#
loop_
_entity.id
_entity.type
_entity.pdbx_description
1 polymer ?
#
loop_
_entity_poly.entity_id
_entity_poly.type
_entity_poly.pdbx_seq_one_letter_code
_entity_poly.pdbx_strand_id
1 'polypeptide(L)'
;MQKDPVFGVFGVFIKNTFIEMVPVVVEGPEIRRSRSEPELTPPRLQLSENEIEPDPVNQSLFQIWQAHLANACKPCIFINRKGDGCRKGNLCSHCHFCTPAEAKRRRNRLCGERRQAANV
;
A
#
# COMPACT_ATOMS: atom_id res chain seq x y z
N MET A 1 -13.68 -50.01 8.14
CA MET A 1 -14.46 -48.75 8.28
C MET A 1 -13.72 -47.87 9.27
N GLN A 2 -13.46 -46.61 8.90
CA GLN A 2 -12.68 -45.61 9.65
C GLN A 2 -13.24 -45.27 11.03
N LYS A 3 -12.38 -44.77 11.94
CA LYS A 3 -12.42 -43.40 12.50
C LYS A 3 -11.38 -43.21 13.63
N ASP A 4 -10.42 -42.30 13.43
CA ASP A 4 -9.61 -41.69 14.50
C ASP A 4 -10.47 -40.78 15.39
N PRO A 5 -10.01 -40.42 16.61
CA PRO A 5 -9.82 -39.00 16.87
C PRO A 5 -8.63 -38.59 17.79
N VAL A 6 -7.86 -37.65 17.25
CA VAL A 6 -7.37 -36.38 17.84
C VAL A 6 -6.41 -36.41 19.05
N PHE A 7 -5.11 -36.30 18.74
CA PHE A 7 -4.15 -35.57 19.59
C PHE A 7 -4.42 -34.05 19.48
N GLY A 8 -4.65 -33.36 20.59
CA GLY A 8 -4.64 -31.90 20.67
C GLY A 8 -4.47 -31.39 22.10
N VAL A 9 -3.35 -30.71 22.42
CA VAL A 9 -3.07 -29.26 22.41
C VAL A 9 -3.64 -28.46 23.61
N PHE A 10 -2.72 -27.81 24.33
CA PHE A 10 -2.86 -26.63 25.22
C PHE A 10 -4.11 -26.51 26.10
N GLY A 11 -3.94 -26.68 27.42
CA GLY A 11 -4.95 -26.31 28.40
C GLY A 11 -5.03 -24.78 28.56
N VAL A 12 -6.03 -24.17 27.93
CA VAL A 12 -6.36 -22.75 28.12
C VAL A 12 -7.31 -22.64 29.31
N PHE A 13 -6.85 -22.03 30.41
CA PHE A 13 -7.68 -21.79 31.58
C PHE A 13 -8.20 -20.35 31.56
N ILE A 14 -9.51 -20.20 31.36
CA ILE A 14 -10.18 -18.89 31.38
C ILE A 14 -10.72 -18.69 32.79
N LYS A 15 -10.10 -17.81 33.57
CA LYS A 15 -10.68 -17.25 34.78
C LYS A 15 -10.83 -15.75 34.59
N ASN A 16 -12.04 -15.25 34.76
CA ASN A 16 -12.38 -13.82 34.82
C ASN A 16 -11.62 -12.93 33.81
N THR A 17 -11.84 -13.18 32.52
CA THR A 17 -11.55 -12.23 31.41
C THR A 17 -10.10 -11.72 31.30
N PHE A 18 -9.12 -12.38 31.89
CA PHE A 18 -7.71 -12.07 31.64
C PHE A 18 -6.94 -13.36 31.32
N ILE A 19 -6.28 -13.39 30.16
CA ILE A 19 -5.37 -14.46 29.77
C ILE A 19 -4.00 -14.11 30.36
N GLU A 20 -3.65 -14.75 31.46
CA GLU A 20 -2.32 -14.59 32.07
C GLU A 20 -1.35 -15.57 31.42
N MET A 21 -0.46 -15.04 30.56
CA MET A 21 0.65 -15.82 29.98
C MET A 21 1.88 -15.67 30.87
N VAL A 22 2.12 -16.62 31.76
CA VAL A 22 3.36 -16.69 32.56
C VAL A 22 4.47 -17.28 31.69
N PRO A 23 5.62 -16.61 31.51
CA PRO A 23 6.72 -17.14 30.72
C PRO A 23 7.40 -18.29 31.49
N VAL A 24 7.10 -19.53 31.11
CA VAL A 24 7.89 -20.69 31.51
C VAL A 24 9.07 -20.79 30.56
N VAL A 25 10.27 -20.46 31.03
CA VAL A 25 11.51 -20.73 30.29
C VAL A 25 11.82 -22.21 30.43
N VAL A 26 11.29 -23.01 29.52
CA VAL A 26 11.77 -24.37 29.28
C VAL A 26 12.81 -24.28 28.17
N GLU A 27 14.02 -24.80 28.43
CA GLU A 27 14.99 -25.09 27.36
C GLU A 27 14.39 -26.17 26.45
N GLY A 28 13.59 -25.71 25.49
CA GLY A 28 12.97 -26.57 24.50
C GLY A 28 14.01 -27.10 23.51
N PRO A 29 13.78 -28.29 22.92
CA PRO A 29 14.62 -28.76 21.82
C PRO A 29 14.59 -27.75 20.66
N GLU A 30 15.70 -27.60 19.95
CA GLU A 30 15.78 -26.73 18.76
C GLU A 30 14.58 -26.98 17.84
N ILE A 31 13.74 -25.97 17.68
CA ILE A 31 12.60 -26.01 16.77
C ILE A 31 13.16 -26.05 15.34
N ARG A 32 13.34 -27.25 14.79
CA ARG A 32 13.65 -27.42 13.37
C ARG A 32 12.38 -27.32 12.56
N ARG A 33 12.42 -26.41 11.57
CA ARG A 33 11.40 -26.25 10.53
C ARG A 33 11.07 -27.60 9.91
N SER A 34 9.80 -27.91 9.71
CA SER A 34 9.36 -29.18 9.15
C SER A 34 9.98 -29.40 7.77
N ARG A 35 10.50 -30.60 7.50
CA ARG A 35 11.06 -30.96 6.19
C ARG A 35 10.07 -30.86 5.03
N SER A 36 8.77 -30.82 5.35
CA SER A 36 7.66 -30.67 4.42
C SER A 36 7.21 -29.22 4.22
N GLU A 37 7.92 -28.24 4.77
CA GLU A 37 7.72 -26.84 4.41
C GLU A 37 8.18 -26.67 2.96
N PRO A 38 7.27 -26.43 2.00
CA PRO A 38 7.66 -26.23 0.62
C PRO A 38 8.56 -25.00 0.57
N GLU A 39 9.61 -25.03 -0.26
CA GLU A 39 10.35 -23.82 -0.61
C GLU A 39 9.37 -22.82 -1.24
N LEU A 40 8.80 -21.94 -0.40
CA LEU A 40 7.98 -20.81 -0.85
C LEU A 40 8.84 -19.73 -1.51
N THR A 41 10.15 -19.93 -1.60
CA THR A 41 10.94 -19.33 -2.66
C THR A 41 10.65 -20.13 -3.93
N PRO A 42 9.73 -19.68 -4.81
CA PRO A 42 9.72 -20.24 -6.15
C PRO A 42 11.16 -20.19 -6.65
N PRO A 43 11.65 -21.22 -7.39
CA PRO A 43 12.90 -21.06 -8.13
C PRO A 43 12.74 -19.72 -8.82
N ARG A 44 13.64 -18.77 -8.53
CA ARG A 44 13.60 -17.43 -9.10
C ARG A 44 13.34 -17.69 -10.56
N LEU A 45 12.10 -17.45 -11.01
CA LEU A 45 11.81 -17.47 -12.42
C LEU A 45 12.91 -16.56 -12.93
N GLN A 46 13.78 -17.08 -13.80
CA GLN A 46 14.64 -16.22 -14.58
C GLN A 46 13.69 -15.43 -15.45
N LEU A 47 12.97 -14.50 -14.82
CA LEU A 47 12.46 -13.30 -15.42
C LEU A 47 13.74 -12.73 -15.99
N SER A 48 13.90 -12.91 -17.30
CA SER A 48 14.93 -12.22 -18.05
C SER A 48 14.89 -10.79 -17.55
N GLU A 49 16.05 -10.27 -17.14
CA GLU A 49 16.15 -8.93 -16.54
C GLU A 49 15.68 -7.82 -17.51
N ASN A 50 15.32 -8.21 -18.73
CA ASN A 50 14.71 -7.43 -19.77
C ASN A 50 13.38 -8.11 -20.14
N GLU A 51 12.26 -7.59 -19.64
CA GLU A 51 10.97 -7.33 -20.32
C GLU A 51 9.93 -6.94 -19.25
N ILE A 52 10.26 -5.94 -18.41
CA ILE A 52 9.18 -5.12 -17.84
C ILE A 52 8.84 -4.15 -18.95
N GLU A 53 8.00 -4.60 -19.89
CA GLU A 53 7.35 -3.68 -20.82
C GLU A 53 6.71 -2.58 -19.98
N PRO A 54 7.09 -1.29 -20.17
CA PRO A 54 6.58 -0.24 -19.33
C PRO A 54 5.08 -0.10 -19.61
N ASP A 55 4.25 -0.63 -18.71
CA ASP A 55 2.81 -0.44 -18.78
C ASP A 55 2.52 1.04 -19.06
N PRO A 56 1.77 1.38 -20.11
CA PRO A 56 1.59 2.77 -20.54
C PRO A 56 0.97 3.64 -19.44
N VAL A 57 0.25 3.01 -18.50
CA VAL A 57 -0.31 3.67 -17.31
C VAL A 57 0.78 4.19 -16.37
N ASN A 58 1.90 3.47 -16.22
CA ASN A 58 2.97 3.82 -15.29
C ASN A 58 3.81 5.03 -15.77
N GLN A 59 3.94 5.19 -17.10
CA GLN A 59 4.60 6.36 -17.69
C GLN A 59 3.88 7.68 -17.32
N SER A 60 2.55 7.67 -17.31
CA SER A 60 1.75 8.85 -16.97
C SER A 60 1.89 9.25 -15.49
N LEU A 61 2.00 8.25 -14.60
CA LEU A 61 2.12 8.46 -13.16
C LEU A 61 3.50 9.05 -12.81
N PHE A 62 4.56 8.58 -13.49
CA PHE A 62 5.90 9.13 -13.34
C PHE A 62 5.99 10.60 -13.77
N GLN A 63 5.36 10.99 -14.88
CA GLN A 63 5.31 12.39 -15.32
C GLN A 63 4.59 13.29 -14.30
N ILE A 64 3.47 12.83 -13.74
CA ILE A 64 2.73 13.55 -12.69
C ILE A 64 3.59 13.71 -11.44
N TRP A 65 4.35 12.67 -11.07
CA TRP A 65 5.27 12.70 -9.95
C TRP A 65 6.42 13.70 -10.16
N GLN A 66 7.06 13.69 -11.32
CA GLN A 66 8.10 14.67 -11.65
C GLN A 66 7.57 16.11 -11.56
N ALA A 67 6.39 16.38 -12.11
CA ALA A 67 5.76 17.70 -12.00
C ALA A 67 5.43 18.07 -10.53
N HIS A 68 5.13 17.07 -9.69
CA HIS A 68 4.88 17.30 -8.27
C HIS A 68 6.15 17.74 -7.54
N LEU A 69 7.27 17.03 -7.75
CA LEU A 69 8.59 17.38 -7.21
C LEU A 69 9.03 18.77 -7.68
N ALA A 70 8.77 19.12 -8.93
CA ALA A 70 9.06 20.44 -9.49
C ALA A 70 8.12 21.57 -9.00
N ASN A 71 7.18 21.28 -8.09
CA ASN A 71 6.14 22.21 -7.65
C ASN A 71 5.23 22.78 -8.76
N ALA A 72 5.25 22.18 -9.96
CA ALA A 72 4.49 22.61 -11.14
C ALA A 72 3.22 21.77 -11.39
N CYS A 73 2.92 20.78 -10.55
CA CYS A 73 1.78 19.89 -10.78
C CYS A 73 0.42 20.57 -10.58
N LYS A 74 -0.59 20.05 -11.28
CA LYS A 74 -2.00 20.40 -11.11
C LYS A 74 -2.64 19.43 -10.11
N PRO A 75 -3.04 19.88 -8.90
CA PRO A 75 -3.60 19.01 -7.89
C PRO A 75 -5.01 18.53 -8.27
N CYS A 76 -5.32 17.27 -7.96
CA CYS A 76 -6.67 16.72 -8.13
C CYS A 76 -7.65 17.40 -7.16
N ILE A 77 -8.82 17.80 -7.66
CA ILE A 77 -9.86 18.45 -6.86
C ILE A 77 -10.55 17.43 -5.95
N PHE A 78 -10.71 16.20 -6.44
CA PHE A 78 -11.52 15.18 -5.78
C PHE A 78 -10.75 14.41 -4.70
N ILE A 79 -9.42 14.24 -4.84
CA ILE A 79 -8.60 13.51 -3.86
C ILE A 79 -8.64 14.16 -2.47
N ASN A 80 -8.72 15.49 -2.41
CA ASN A 80 -8.71 16.27 -1.18
C ASN A 80 -10.12 16.68 -0.72
N ARG A 81 -11.18 16.12 -1.34
CA ARG A 81 -12.57 16.38 -0.95
C ARG A 81 -13.00 15.33 0.09
N LYS A 82 -13.62 15.78 1.19
CA LYS A 82 -13.96 14.97 2.40
C LYS A 82 -14.89 13.74 2.21
N GLY A 83 -15.33 13.41 1.00
CA GLY A 83 -16.31 12.35 0.75
C GLY A 83 -15.77 11.27 -0.20
N ASP A 84 -16.03 11.44 -1.49
CA ASP A 84 -15.89 10.38 -2.50
C ASP A 84 -14.46 10.08 -2.98
N GLY A 85 -13.47 10.91 -2.63
CA GLY A 85 -12.12 10.80 -3.20
C GLY A 85 -12.13 10.90 -4.75
N CYS A 86 -11.02 10.51 -5.38
CA CYS A 86 -10.91 10.51 -6.84
C CYS A 86 -11.45 9.20 -7.45
N ARG A 87 -12.53 9.28 -8.24
CA ARG A 87 -13.14 8.11 -8.91
C ARG A 87 -12.29 7.50 -10.04
N LYS A 88 -11.29 8.23 -10.55
CA LYS A 88 -10.43 7.78 -11.66
C LYS A 88 -9.26 6.90 -11.20
N GLY A 89 -8.98 6.83 -9.89
CA GLY A 89 -7.84 6.07 -9.36
C GLY A 89 -6.52 6.42 -10.07
N ASN A 90 -5.83 5.40 -10.56
CA ASN A 90 -4.54 5.52 -11.25
C ASN A 90 -4.63 6.09 -12.67
N LEU A 91 -5.84 6.19 -13.24
CA LEU A 91 -6.08 6.82 -14.54
C LEU A 91 -6.30 8.34 -14.43
N CYS A 92 -6.16 8.91 -13.23
CA CYS A 92 -6.28 10.35 -13.03
C CYS A 92 -5.05 11.08 -13.57
N SER A 93 -5.26 12.03 -14.48
CA SER A 93 -4.19 12.91 -15.01
C SER A 93 -3.80 14.07 -14.08
N HIS A 94 -4.33 14.09 -12.85
CA HIS A 94 -4.05 15.12 -11.85
C HIS A 94 -3.25 14.55 -10.68
N CYS A 95 -2.49 15.42 -10.03
CA CYS A 95 -1.64 15.01 -8.92
C CYS A 95 -2.46 14.61 -7.68
N HIS A 96 -2.21 13.40 -7.19
CA HIS A 96 -2.75 12.87 -5.93
C HIS A 96 -1.79 13.04 -4.74
N PHE A 97 -0.53 13.41 -4.99
CA PHE A 97 0.51 13.52 -3.96
C PHE A 97 0.49 14.83 -3.16
N CYS A 98 -0.30 15.82 -3.58
CA CYS A 98 -0.39 17.10 -2.86
C CYS A 98 -1.22 16.95 -1.59
N THR A 99 -0.68 17.46 -0.48
CA THR A 99 -1.46 17.63 0.75
C THR A 99 -2.65 18.57 0.54
N PRO A 100 -3.72 18.50 1.36
CA PRO A 100 -4.86 19.40 1.24
C PRO A 100 -4.49 20.89 1.26
N ALA A 101 -3.50 21.25 2.08
CA ALA A 101 -2.98 22.62 2.19
C ALA A 101 -2.25 23.06 0.90
N GLU A 102 -1.36 22.22 0.35
CA GLU A 102 -0.67 22.50 -0.90
C GLU A 102 -1.62 22.57 -2.09
N ALA A 103 -2.57 21.64 -2.17
CA ALA A 103 -3.59 21.62 -3.22
C ALA A 103 -4.45 22.89 -3.21
N LYS A 104 -4.79 23.42 -2.03
CA LYS A 104 -5.49 24.70 -1.89
C LYS A 104 -4.62 25.86 -2.38
N ARG A 105 -3.37 25.96 -1.90
CA ARG A 105 -2.42 27.01 -2.30
C ARG A 105 -2.19 27.04 -3.82
N ARG A 106 -1.90 25.89 -4.42
CA ARG A 106 -1.62 25.77 -5.86
C ARG A 106 -2.84 26.10 -6.72
N ARG A 107 -4.05 25.65 -6.33
CA ARG A 107 -5.28 26.02 -7.08
C ARG A 107 -5.55 27.52 -7.07
N ASN A 108 -5.33 28.18 -5.92
CA ASN A 108 -5.51 29.63 -5.83
C ASN A 108 -4.51 30.36 -6.75
N ARG A 109 -3.24 29.93 -6.76
CA ARG A 109 -2.23 30.45 -7.68
C ARG A 109 -2.65 30.28 -9.14
N LEU A 110 -3.00 29.07 -9.56
CA LEU A 110 -3.44 28.77 -10.92
C LEU A 110 -4.70 29.57 -11.33
N CYS A 111 -5.63 29.79 -10.39
CA CYS A 111 -6.81 30.62 -10.63
C CYS A 111 -6.44 32.10 -10.83
N GLY A 112 -5.48 32.62 -10.05
CA GLY A 112 -4.95 33.97 -10.21
C GLY A 112 -4.27 34.16 -11.57
N GLU A 113 -3.37 33.25 -11.94
CA GLU A 113 -2.68 33.27 -13.24
C GLU A 113 -3.67 33.24 -14.42
N ARG A 114 -4.70 32.40 -14.35
CA ARG A 114 -5.77 32.34 -15.38
C ARG A 114 -6.56 33.64 -15.51
N ARG A 115 -6.81 34.34 -14.40
CA ARG A 115 -7.51 35.63 -14.41
C ARG A 115 -6.64 36.72 -15.03
N GLN A 116 -5.34 36.71 -14.75
CA GLN A 116 -4.39 37.65 -15.34
C GLN A 116 -4.27 37.45 -16.85
N ALA A 117 -4.17 36.19 -17.31
CA ALA A 117 -4.10 35.87 -18.73
C ALA A 117 -5.37 36.22 -19.53
N ALA A 118 -6.53 36.35 -18.88
CA ALA A 118 -7.79 36.72 -19.53
C ALA A 118 -8.02 38.25 -19.61
N ASN A 119 -7.20 39.04 -18.92
CA ASN A 119 -7.28 40.50 -18.89
C ASN A 119 -6.21 41.19 -19.78
N VAL A 120 -5.49 40.39 -20.59
CA VAL A 120 -4.52 40.85 -21.61
C VAL A 120 -5.11 40.54 -22.97
#